data_AF-A0A193C7X5-F1
#
_entry.id   AF-A0A193C7X5-F1
#
_cell.length_a   1.000
_cell.length_b   1.000
_cell.length_c   1.000
_cell.angle_alpha   90.00
_cell.angle_beta   90.00
_cell.angle_gamma   90.00
#
_symmetry.space_group_name_H-M   'P 1'
#
loop_
_entity.id
_entity.type
_entity.pdbx_description
1 polymer ?
#
loop_
_entity_poly.entity_id
_entity_poly.type
_entity_poly.pdbx_seq_one_letter_code
_entity_poly.pdbx_strand_id
1 'polypeptide(L)'
;MGIDWSKELSEQLDWHWTRHLRPRLDTLTDGEYFWEPVEGCWSVRPGEEGRFTIDWAYPEPSPPPVTTIAWRLAHIIVGVFAMRNASHFDGPPADYLTFPYAGSAKEALEQLDDAYARWRDGVRGLTIEDLARPCGPAEGPYSEYPLATLVLHINREAIHHGAEILLLRDLHTRRVPPPNRDTQATSPLAR
;
A
#
# COMPACT_ATOMS: atom_id res chain seq x y z
N MET A 1 17.97 32.59 -4.28
CA MET A 1 17.20 31.59 -3.51
C MET A 1 17.48 30.24 -4.15
N GLY A 2 18.02 29.29 -3.40
CA GLY A 2 18.13 27.90 -3.84
C GLY A 2 16.80 27.18 -3.70
N ILE A 3 16.60 26.10 -4.45
CA ILE A 3 15.44 25.22 -4.29
C ILE A 3 15.60 24.45 -2.99
N ASP A 4 14.53 24.39 -2.19
CA ASP A 4 14.42 23.50 -1.03
C ASP A 4 14.03 22.11 -1.52
N TRP A 5 15.02 21.29 -1.89
CA TRP A 5 14.78 19.99 -2.52
C TRP A 5 14.03 19.01 -1.61
N SER A 6 14.31 19.00 -0.31
CA SER A 6 13.61 18.14 0.65
C SER A 6 12.13 18.49 0.71
N LYS A 7 11.80 19.79 0.70
CA LYS A 7 10.42 20.25 0.55
C LYS A 7 9.81 19.77 -0.75
N GLU A 8 10.41 20.06 -1.91
CA GLU A 8 9.82 19.71 -3.23
C GLU A 8 9.59 18.20 -3.39
N LEU A 9 10.53 17.38 -2.93
CA LEU A 9 10.41 15.92 -2.94
C LEU A 9 9.28 15.42 -2.04
N SER A 10 9.19 15.97 -0.81
CA SER A 10 8.11 15.60 0.12
C SER A 10 6.74 16.08 -0.37
N GLU A 11 6.67 17.27 -0.96
CA GLU A 11 5.43 17.93 -1.36
C GLU A 11 4.75 17.22 -2.53
N GLN A 12 5.50 16.60 -3.44
CA GLN A 12 4.92 15.80 -4.52
C GLN A 12 4.00 14.70 -3.95
N LEU A 13 4.51 13.94 -2.98
CA LEU A 13 3.75 12.86 -2.37
C LEU A 13 2.70 13.42 -1.39
N ASP A 14 3.03 14.44 -0.60
CA ASP A 14 2.10 15.02 0.39
C ASP A 14 0.89 15.68 -0.25
N TRP A 15 1.08 16.34 -1.39
CA TRP A 15 -0.05 16.87 -2.16
C TRP A 15 -0.93 15.74 -2.70
N HIS A 16 -0.35 14.69 -3.30
CA HIS A 16 -1.14 13.54 -3.75
C HIS A 16 -1.87 12.85 -2.57
N TRP A 17 -1.17 12.68 -1.45
CA TRP A 17 -1.68 12.06 -0.24
C TRP A 17 -2.90 12.79 0.29
N THR A 18 -2.77 14.10 0.52
CA THR A 18 -3.78 14.94 1.17
C THR A 18 -4.92 15.33 0.23
N ARG A 19 -4.70 15.36 -1.08
CA ARG A 19 -5.72 15.80 -2.06
C ARG A 19 -6.43 14.66 -2.78
N HIS A 20 -5.77 13.51 -2.94
CA HIS A 20 -6.31 12.39 -3.73
C HIS A 20 -6.47 11.11 -2.92
N LEU A 21 -5.40 10.62 -2.30
CA LEU A 21 -5.40 9.29 -1.71
C LEU A 21 -6.18 9.25 -0.38
N ARG A 22 -5.66 9.88 0.67
CA ARG A 22 -6.12 9.66 2.03
C ARG A 22 -7.59 10.05 2.29
N PRO A 23 -8.11 11.20 1.78
CA PRO A 23 -9.53 11.54 1.95
C PRO A 23 -10.48 10.51 1.33
N ARG A 24 -10.07 9.88 0.22
CA ARG A 24 -10.85 8.83 -0.43
C ARG A 24 -10.78 7.50 0.31
N LEU A 25 -10.01 7.38 1.37
CA LEU A 25 -9.94 6.20 2.24
C LEU A 25 -10.71 6.39 3.56
N ASP A 26 -11.18 7.59 3.89
CA ASP A 26 -11.85 7.90 5.18
C ASP A 26 -13.08 7.04 5.45
N THR A 27 -13.76 6.59 4.41
CA THR A 27 -14.96 5.75 4.51
C THR A 27 -14.67 4.28 4.19
N LEU A 28 -13.40 3.85 4.14
CA LEU A 28 -13.04 2.49 3.73
C LEU A 28 -13.60 1.48 4.74
N THR A 29 -14.44 0.58 4.26
CA THR A 29 -15.04 -0.48 5.09
C THR A 29 -14.22 -1.76 5.03
N ASP A 30 -14.37 -2.63 6.04
CA ASP A 30 -13.76 -3.98 6.02
C ASP A 30 -14.22 -4.81 4.81
N GLY A 31 -15.47 -4.60 4.38
CA GLY A 31 -16.03 -5.25 3.19
C GLY A 31 -15.33 -4.82 1.88
N GLU A 32 -14.95 -3.54 1.77
CA GLU A 32 -14.11 -3.06 0.66
C GLU A 32 -12.67 -3.54 0.79
N TYR A 33 -12.11 -3.46 2.00
CA TYR A 33 -10.72 -3.80 2.32
C TYR A 33 -10.40 -5.25 1.95
N PHE A 34 -11.26 -6.19 2.31
CA PHE A 34 -11.11 -7.62 2.01
C PHE A 34 -11.78 -8.09 0.72
N TRP A 35 -12.33 -7.18 -0.11
CA TRP A 35 -12.99 -7.60 -1.34
C TRP A 35 -12.00 -8.21 -2.34
N GLU A 36 -12.29 -9.43 -2.78
CA GLU A 36 -11.54 -10.15 -3.80
C GLU A 36 -12.10 -9.82 -5.20
N PRO A 37 -11.37 -9.07 -6.05
CA PRO A 37 -11.88 -8.63 -7.35
C PRO A 37 -11.89 -9.77 -8.39
N VAL A 38 -11.04 -10.77 -8.22
CA VAL A 38 -10.92 -11.96 -9.08
C VAL A 38 -10.57 -13.19 -8.24
N GLU A 39 -10.93 -14.37 -8.73
CA GLU A 39 -10.52 -15.64 -8.11
C GLU A 39 -8.99 -15.78 -8.12
N GLY A 40 -8.43 -16.31 -7.03
CA GLY A 40 -6.98 -16.50 -6.90
C GLY A 40 -6.18 -15.22 -6.68
N CYS A 41 -6.83 -14.10 -6.35
CA CYS A 41 -6.14 -12.87 -5.98
C CYS A 41 -5.37 -13.02 -4.66
N TRP A 42 -4.34 -12.20 -4.48
CA TRP A 42 -3.57 -12.11 -3.25
C TRP A 42 -4.19 -11.12 -2.27
N SER A 43 -4.28 -11.51 -1.00
CA SER A 43 -4.85 -10.72 0.08
C SER A 43 -4.02 -10.77 1.36
N VAL A 44 -4.41 -9.95 2.34
CA VAL A 44 -4.11 -10.19 3.76
C VAL A 44 -5.13 -11.22 4.27
N ARG A 45 -4.67 -12.25 4.98
CA ARG A 45 -5.48 -13.40 5.41
C ARG A 45 -5.18 -13.80 6.86
N PRO A 46 -6.17 -14.31 7.61
CA PRO A 46 -5.90 -14.94 8.89
C PRO A 46 -4.93 -16.11 8.71
N GLY A 47 -3.80 -16.07 9.42
CA GLY A 47 -2.84 -17.15 9.52
C GLY A 47 -3.02 -17.95 10.80
N GLU A 48 -1.96 -18.63 11.23
CA GLU A 48 -1.95 -19.41 12.46
C GLU A 48 -2.23 -18.55 13.69
N GLU A 49 -2.94 -19.11 14.67
CA GLU A 49 -3.26 -18.47 15.95
C GLU A 49 -4.04 -17.14 15.81
N GLY A 50 -4.65 -16.88 14.66
CA GLY A 50 -5.41 -15.65 14.40
C GLY A 50 -4.56 -14.44 14.03
N ARG A 51 -3.23 -14.60 13.89
CA ARG A 51 -2.37 -13.53 13.35
C ARG A 51 -2.59 -13.40 11.85
N PHE A 52 -2.85 -12.21 11.37
CA PHE A 52 -2.95 -11.98 9.93
C PHE A 52 -1.57 -12.08 9.26
N THR A 53 -1.58 -12.60 8.05
CA THR A 53 -0.43 -12.78 7.17
C THR A 53 -0.78 -12.19 5.80
N ILE A 54 0.20 -12.07 4.92
CA ILE A 54 -0.01 -11.61 3.55
C ILE A 54 0.31 -12.76 2.59
N ASP A 55 -0.51 -12.91 1.54
CA ASP A 55 -0.16 -13.78 0.43
C ASP A 55 1.10 -13.23 -0.25
N TRP A 56 2.17 -14.02 -0.30
CA TRP A 56 3.46 -13.58 -0.80
C TRP A 56 4.28 -14.74 -1.37
N ALA A 57 5.08 -14.46 -2.39
CA ALA A 57 6.07 -15.40 -2.92
C ALA A 57 7.27 -14.64 -3.50
N TYR A 58 8.47 -15.23 -3.40
CA TYR A 58 9.67 -14.72 -4.05
C TYR A 58 10.45 -15.88 -4.73
N PRO A 59 10.68 -15.83 -6.06
CA PRO A 59 10.13 -14.85 -6.99
C PRO A 59 8.59 -14.94 -7.06
N GLU A 60 7.94 -13.85 -7.48
CA GLU A 60 6.50 -13.85 -7.68
C GLU A 60 6.08 -14.80 -8.83
N PRO A 61 4.83 -15.31 -8.83
CA PRO A 61 4.29 -16.07 -9.96
C PRO A 61 4.27 -15.24 -11.25
N SER A 62 4.24 -15.92 -12.40
CA SER A 62 4.11 -15.30 -13.72
C SER A 62 2.84 -15.81 -14.43
N PRO A 63 1.84 -14.95 -14.70
CA PRO A 63 1.76 -13.53 -14.34
C PRO A 63 1.58 -13.31 -12.82
N PRO A 64 1.96 -12.13 -12.29
CA PRO A 64 1.69 -11.79 -10.90
C PRO A 64 0.18 -11.79 -10.62
N PRO A 65 -0.28 -12.34 -9.48
CA PRO A 65 -1.70 -12.32 -9.14
C PRO A 65 -2.22 -10.89 -8.95
N VAL A 66 -3.49 -10.66 -9.30
CA VAL A 66 -4.19 -9.44 -8.88
C VAL A 66 -4.23 -9.41 -7.36
N THR A 67 -4.12 -8.23 -6.75
CA THR A 67 -4.11 -8.05 -5.30
C THR A 67 -5.39 -7.35 -4.80
N THR A 68 -5.78 -7.56 -3.55
CA THR A 68 -6.90 -6.84 -2.90
C THR A 68 -6.50 -5.44 -2.43
N ILE A 69 -7.46 -4.65 -1.94
CA ILE A 69 -7.16 -3.38 -1.24
C ILE A 69 -6.31 -3.65 -0.01
N ALA A 70 -6.65 -4.69 0.78
CA ALA A 70 -5.87 -5.07 1.97
C ALA A 70 -4.41 -5.38 1.63
N TRP A 71 -4.17 -6.17 0.58
CA TRP A 71 -2.81 -6.48 0.15
C TRP A 71 -2.04 -5.24 -0.29
N ARG A 72 -2.65 -4.35 -1.09
CA ARG A 72 -1.98 -3.13 -1.56
C ARG A 72 -1.67 -2.16 -0.42
N LEU A 73 -2.57 -2.01 0.54
CA LEU A 73 -2.30 -1.22 1.74
C LEU A 73 -1.15 -1.85 2.53
N ALA A 74 -1.16 -3.15 2.77
CA ALA A 74 -0.06 -3.85 3.43
C ALA A 74 1.29 -3.67 2.70
N HIS A 75 1.30 -3.74 1.37
CA HIS A 75 2.49 -3.50 0.56
C HIS A 75 3.02 -2.05 0.74
N ILE A 76 2.15 -1.04 0.66
CA ILE A 76 2.55 0.36 0.90
C ILE A 76 3.06 0.55 2.33
N ILE A 77 2.37 0.00 3.32
CA ILE A 77 2.73 0.14 4.73
C ILE A 77 4.10 -0.49 4.99
N VAL A 78 4.31 -1.74 4.58
CA VAL A 78 5.50 -2.52 4.93
C VAL A 78 6.61 -2.29 3.93
N GLY A 79 6.34 -2.68 2.69
CA GLY A 79 7.29 -2.74 1.59
C GLY A 79 7.64 -1.41 0.97
N VAL A 80 6.93 -0.32 1.28
CA VAL A 80 7.27 1.02 0.81
C VAL A 80 7.74 1.88 1.98
N PHE A 81 6.95 2.03 3.05
CA PHE A 81 7.29 2.94 4.15
C PHE A 81 8.03 2.29 5.33
N ALA A 82 7.49 1.27 5.99
CA ALA A 82 8.01 0.79 7.28
C ALA A 82 9.45 0.26 7.17
N MET A 83 9.77 -0.54 6.15
CA MET A 83 11.14 -1.02 5.91
C MET A 83 12.13 0.13 5.67
N ARG A 84 11.70 1.19 4.97
CA ARG A 84 12.55 2.36 4.67
C ARG A 84 12.70 3.26 5.87
N ASN A 85 11.63 3.43 6.65
CA ASN A 85 11.69 4.10 7.94
C ASN A 85 12.69 3.41 8.88
N ALA A 86 12.65 2.07 8.96
CA ALA A 86 13.61 1.30 9.76
C ALA A 86 15.06 1.50 9.29
N SER A 87 15.27 1.61 7.98
CA SER A 87 16.61 1.70 7.38
C SER A 87 17.19 3.12 7.40
N HIS A 88 16.35 4.16 7.31
CA HIS A 88 16.79 5.53 7.04
C HIS A 88 16.35 6.56 8.07
N PHE A 89 15.33 6.28 8.89
CA PHE A 89 14.67 7.27 9.77
C PHE A 89 14.31 6.70 11.16
N ASP A 90 15.15 5.80 11.68
CA ASP A 90 15.05 5.22 13.02
C ASP A 90 13.67 4.63 13.36
N GLY A 91 12.98 4.09 12.34
CA GLY A 91 11.75 3.34 12.50
C GLY A 91 11.97 1.98 13.18
N PRO A 92 10.92 1.38 13.74
CA PRO A 92 11.02 0.01 14.25
C PRO A 92 11.36 -0.97 13.10
N PRO A 93 12.07 -2.08 13.37
CA PRO A 93 12.30 -3.12 12.37
C PRO A 93 10.98 -3.59 11.74
N ALA A 94 10.99 -3.77 10.42
CA ALA A 94 9.85 -4.24 9.66
C ALA A 94 10.31 -5.17 8.54
N ASP A 95 9.60 -6.29 8.36
CA ASP A 95 9.79 -7.21 7.25
C ASP A 95 8.47 -7.95 6.97
N TYR A 96 8.33 -8.50 5.76
CA TYR A 96 7.08 -9.13 5.32
C TYR A 96 6.66 -10.35 6.16
N LEU A 97 7.59 -11.02 6.85
CA LEU A 97 7.32 -12.26 7.59
C LEU A 97 6.84 -11.97 9.01
N THR A 98 7.30 -10.88 9.63
CA THR A 98 7.03 -10.58 11.03
C THR A 98 6.07 -9.42 11.26
N PHE A 99 5.74 -8.64 10.21
CA PHE A 99 4.89 -7.47 10.34
C PHE A 99 3.49 -7.84 10.87
N PRO A 100 2.94 -7.07 11.83
CA PRO A 100 1.60 -7.32 12.37
C PRO A 100 0.53 -6.80 11.39
N TYR A 101 0.23 -7.57 10.34
CA TYR A 101 -0.74 -7.17 9.32
C TYR A 101 -2.11 -6.85 9.92
N ALA A 102 -2.69 -5.75 9.46
CA ALA A 102 -3.96 -5.26 9.94
C ALA A 102 -5.13 -6.20 9.58
N GLY A 103 -5.91 -6.57 10.60
CA GLY A 103 -7.11 -7.40 10.47
C GLY A 103 -8.38 -6.61 10.13
N SER A 104 -8.27 -5.29 9.97
CA SER A 104 -9.38 -4.40 9.61
C SER A 104 -8.90 -3.23 8.76
N ALA A 105 -9.82 -2.59 8.03
CA ALA A 105 -9.56 -1.38 7.28
C ALA A 105 -9.06 -0.26 8.19
N LYS A 106 -9.67 -0.13 9.37
CA LYS A 106 -9.31 0.91 10.36
C LYS A 106 -7.85 0.76 10.82
N GLU A 107 -7.47 -0.44 11.25
CA GLU A 107 -6.11 -0.72 11.71
C GLU A 107 -5.09 -0.51 10.58
N ALA A 108 -5.43 -0.88 9.35
CA ALA A 108 -4.57 -0.65 8.19
C ALA A 108 -4.34 0.84 7.93
N LEU A 109 -5.38 1.67 8.08
CA LEU A 109 -5.26 3.12 7.91
C LEU A 109 -4.46 3.78 9.04
N GLU A 110 -4.56 3.28 10.28
CA GLU A 110 -3.72 3.72 11.39
C GLU A 110 -2.24 3.40 11.10
N GLN A 111 -1.93 2.17 10.70
CA GLN A 111 -0.57 1.76 10.30
C GLN A 111 -0.04 2.58 9.10
N LEU A 112 -0.91 2.86 8.13
CA LEU A 112 -0.58 3.67 6.96
C LEU A 112 -0.23 5.11 7.34
N ASP A 113 -1.05 5.75 8.17
CA ASP A 113 -0.86 7.12 8.62
C ASP A 113 0.44 7.26 9.43
N ASP A 114 0.71 6.32 10.34
CA ASP A 114 1.94 6.30 11.14
C ASP A 114 3.20 6.10 10.28
N ALA A 115 3.17 5.14 9.35
CA ALA A 115 4.31 4.85 8.49
C ALA A 115 4.59 6.01 7.52
N TYR A 116 3.55 6.61 6.95
CA TYR A 116 3.69 7.76 6.05
C TYR A 116 4.17 9.02 6.80
N ALA A 117 3.62 9.32 7.97
CA ALA A 117 4.04 10.48 8.76
C ALA A 117 5.54 10.44 9.07
N ARG A 118 6.04 9.29 9.53
CA ARG A 118 7.46 9.09 9.80
C ARG A 118 8.33 9.27 8.55
N TRP A 119 7.92 8.69 7.43
CA TRP A 119 8.65 8.82 6.17
C TRP A 119 8.70 10.27 5.70
N ARG A 120 7.55 10.95 5.67
CA ARG A 120 7.42 12.35 5.27
C ARG A 120 8.27 13.26 6.14
N ASP A 121 8.21 13.09 7.45
CA ASP A 121 8.94 13.93 8.40
C ASP A 121 10.46 13.67 8.31
N GLY A 122 10.86 12.41 8.10
CA GLY A 122 12.25 12.04 7.80
C GLY A 122 12.78 12.72 6.54
N VAL A 123 12.04 12.64 5.43
CA VAL A 123 12.41 13.29 4.16
C VAL A 123 12.49 14.82 4.32
N ARG A 124 11.55 15.43 5.03
CA ARG A 124 11.56 16.89 5.30
C ARG A 124 12.74 17.34 6.17
N GLY A 125 13.30 16.43 6.98
CA GLY A 125 14.47 16.69 7.80
C GLY A 125 15.81 16.63 7.08
N LEU A 126 15.85 16.16 5.82
CA LEU A 126 17.08 15.99 5.06
C LEU A 126 17.66 17.32 4.59
N THR A 127 19.00 17.42 4.61
CA THR A 127 19.74 18.49 3.92
C THR A 127 19.99 18.13 2.45
N ILE A 128 20.49 19.09 1.66
CA ILE A 128 20.87 18.81 0.27
C ILE A 128 22.06 17.83 0.20
N GLU A 129 22.97 17.88 1.17
CA GLU A 129 24.06 16.94 1.31
C GLU A 129 23.55 15.52 1.64
N ASP A 130 22.55 15.40 2.51
CA ASP A 130 21.91 14.11 2.81
C ASP A 130 21.18 13.52 1.60
N LEU A 131 20.57 14.36 0.77
CA LEU A 131 19.92 13.92 -0.46
C LEU A 131 20.93 13.41 -1.50
N ALA A 132 22.16 13.95 -1.48
CA ALA A 132 23.22 13.61 -2.42
C ALA A 132 24.04 12.38 -2.04
N ARG A 133 24.11 12.00 -0.74
CA ARG A 133 24.84 10.79 -0.33
C ARG A 133 24.18 9.51 -0.89
N PRO A 134 24.95 8.42 -1.03
CA PRO A 134 24.38 7.11 -1.32
C PRO A 134 23.28 6.71 -0.32
N CYS A 135 22.23 6.04 -0.80
CA CYS A 135 21.15 5.54 0.04
C CYS A 135 21.63 4.39 0.94
N GLY A 136 22.68 3.67 0.55
CA GLY A 136 23.37 2.72 1.42
C GLY A 136 22.89 1.26 1.28
N PRO A 137 23.53 0.34 2.02
CA PRO A 137 23.45 -1.10 1.78
C PRO A 137 22.06 -1.71 1.97
N ALA A 138 21.17 -1.04 2.71
CA ALA A 138 19.78 -1.50 2.89
C ALA A 138 19.00 -1.58 1.57
N GLU A 139 19.38 -0.81 0.56
CA GLU A 139 18.73 -0.81 -0.77
C GLU A 139 19.39 -1.82 -1.75
N GLY A 140 20.24 -2.71 -1.24
CA GLY A 140 20.83 -3.82 -1.99
C GLY A 140 21.59 -3.38 -3.25
N PRO A 141 21.22 -3.85 -4.45
CA PRO A 141 21.94 -3.50 -5.70
C PRO A 141 21.85 -2.01 -6.05
N TYR A 142 20.99 -1.24 -5.36
CA TYR A 142 20.84 0.19 -5.56
C TYR A 142 21.61 1.04 -4.53
N SER A 143 22.46 0.44 -3.69
CA SER A 143 23.11 1.12 -2.55
C SER A 143 23.87 2.40 -2.89
N GLU A 144 24.45 2.45 -4.08
CA GLU A 144 25.28 3.58 -4.55
C GLU A 144 24.47 4.74 -5.14
N TYR A 145 23.16 4.57 -5.37
CA TYR A 145 22.32 5.65 -5.87
C TYR A 145 22.09 6.71 -4.80
N PRO A 146 21.90 7.99 -5.17
CA PRO A 146 21.60 9.05 -4.22
C PRO A 146 20.34 8.77 -3.41
N LEU A 147 20.29 9.23 -2.15
CA LEU A 147 19.09 9.13 -1.33
C LEU A 147 17.88 9.83 -1.97
N ALA A 148 18.09 10.92 -2.72
CA ALA A 148 17.03 11.54 -3.52
C ALA A 148 16.40 10.58 -4.55
N THR A 149 17.18 9.67 -5.14
CA THR A 149 16.67 8.65 -6.06
C THR A 149 15.77 7.65 -5.34
N LEU A 150 16.13 7.25 -4.11
CA LEU A 150 15.26 6.44 -3.26
C LEU A 150 13.95 7.17 -2.95
N VAL A 151 14.02 8.45 -2.57
CA VAL A 151 12.81 9.24 -2.26
C VAL A 151 11.85 9.30 -3.46
N LEU A 152 12.38 9.56 -4.66
CA LEU A 152 11.60 9.55 -5.89
C LEU A 152 11.04 8.16 -6.24
N HIS A 153 11.74 7.08 -5.89
CA HIS A 153 11.21 5.73 -6.03
C HIS A 153 10.02 5.50 -5.10
N ILE A 154 10.17 5.82 -3.81
CA ILE A 154 9.10 5.67 -2.82
C ILE A 154 7.86 6.50 -3.18
N ASN A 155 8.05 7.73 -3.68
CA ASN A 155 6.94 8.53 -4.19
C ASN A 155 6.19 7.83 -5.34
N ARG A 156 6.92 7.24 -6.30
CA ARG A 156 6.31 6.52 -7.42
C ARG A 156 5.54 5.29 -6.97
N GLU A 157 6.08 4.48 -6.06
CA GLU A 157 5.42 3.28 -5.52
C GLU A 157 4.12 3.67 -4.80
N ALA A 158 4.17 4.67 -3.91
CA ALA A 158 3.02 5.12 -3.15
C ALA A 158 1.92 5.71 -4.04
N ILE A 159 2.27 6.54 -5.04
CA ILE A 159 1.32 7.10 -6.00
C ILE A 159 0.71 6.00 -6.88
N HIS A 160 1.53 5.07 -7.36
CA HIS A 160 1.09 3.98 -8.22
C HIS A 160 0.08 3.08 -7.51
N HIS A 161 0.45 2.49 -6.37
CA HIS A 161 -0.43 1.59 -5.64
C HIS A 161 -1.60 2.32 -4.97
N GLY A 162 -1.41 3.58 -4.58
CA GLY A 162 -2.49 4.46 -4.14
C GLY A 162 -3.58 4.60 -5.22
N ALA A 163 -3.18 4.87 -6.47
CA ALA A 163 -4.13 4.97 -7.59
C ALA A 163 -4.85 3.63 -7.87
N GLU A 164 -4.16 2.49 -7.76
CA GLU A 164 -4.79 1.18 -7.92
C GLU A 164 -5.81 0.88 -6.82
N ILE A 165 -5.53 1.25 -5.56
CA ILE A 165 -6.49 1.14 -4.46
C ILE A 165 -7.75 1.94 -4.78
N LEU A 166 -7.59 3.19 -5.24
CA LEU A 166 -8.72 4.05 -5.59
C LEU A 166 -9.55 3.47 -6.75
N LEU A 167 -8.89 2.87 -7.74
CA LEU A 167 -9.55 2.18 -8.84
C LEU A 167 -10.35 0.97 -8.34
N LEU A 168 -9.75 0.11 -7.51
CA LEU A 168 -10.47 -1.02 -6.90
C LEU A 168 -11.68 -0.57 -6.11
N ARG A 169 -11.56 0.54 -5.38
CA ARG A 169 -12.66 1.12 -4.61
C ARG A 169 -13.80 1.60 -5.52
N ASP A 170 -13.47 2.24 -6.63
CA ASP A 170 -14.45 2.62 -7.65
C ASP A 170 -15.16 1.41 -8.27
N LEU A 171 -14.43 0.33 -8.54
CA LEU A 171 -14.99 -0.93 -9.03
C LEU A 171 -15.92 -1.59 -8.01
N HIS A 172 -15.49 -1.65 -6.74
CA HIS A 172 -16.30 -2.19 -5.64
C HIS A 172 -17.64 -1.45 -5.52
N THR A 173 -17.61 -0.11 -5.58
CA THR A 173 -18.80 0.73 -5.41
C THR A 173 -19.79 0.57 -6.57
N ARG A 174 -19.29 0.30 -7.78
CA ARG A 174 -20.11 0.21 -9.00
C ARG A 174 -20.50 -1.22 -9.38
N ARG A 175 -20.09 -2.22 -8.60
CA ARG A 175 -20.42 -3.61 -8.90
C ARG A 175 -21.93 -3.83 -8.82
N VAL A 176 -22.48 -4.55 -9.80
CA VAL A 176 -23.84 -5.07 -9.71
C VAL A 176 -23.77 -6.38 -8.93
N PRO A 177 -24.55 -6.55 -7.84
CA PRO A 177 -24.63 -7.84 -7.16
C PRO A 177 -25.04 -8.93 -8.16
N PRO A 178 -24.49 -10.15 -8.07
CA PRO A 178 -24.95 -11.25 -8.91
C PRO A 178 -26.47 -11.43 -8.73
N PRO A 179 -27.22 -11.74 -9.80
CA PRO A 179 -28.65 -12.00 -9.69
C PRO A 179 -28.91 -13.12 -8.69
N ASN A 180 -29.93 -12.93 -7.83
CA ASN A 180 -30.24 -13.86 -6.75
C ASN A 180 -30.62 -15.23 -7.32
N ARG A 181 -29.84 -16.28 -7.01
CA ARG A 181 -30.04 -17.64 -7.54
C ARG A 181 -31.40 -18.24 -7.18
N ASP A 182 -32.06 -17.69 -6.15
CA ASP A 182 -33.39 -18.13 -5.70
C ASP A 182 -34.56 -17.69 -6.60
N THR A 183 -34.33 -16.82 -7.59
CA THR A 183 -35.39 -16.37 -8.51
C THR A 183 -35.47 -17.14 -9.83
N GLN A 184 -34.63 -18.14 -10.07
CA GLN A 184 -34.69 -18.96 -11.31
C GLN A 184 -35.45 -20.29 -11.16
N ALA A 185 -35.99 -20.61 -9.98
CA ALA A 185 -36.71 -21.86 -9.74
C ALA A 185 -38.24 -21.72 -9.69
N THR A 186 -38.86 -20.89 -10.54
CA THR A 186 -40.32 -21.00 -10.80
C THR A 186 -40.66 -20.63 -12.24
N SER A 187 -40.52 -21.59 -13.16
CA SER A 187 -41.38 -21.61 -14.35
C SER A 187 -42.00 -23.00 -14.47
N PRO A 188 -43.29 -23.18 -14.11
CA PRO A 188 -43.99 -24.42 -14.36
C PRO A 188 -44.50 -24.45 -15.80
N LEU A 189 -44.08 -25.48 -16.53
CA LEU A 189 -44.82 -26.21 -17.58
C LEU A 189 -45.79 -25.39 -18.45
N ALA A 190 -45.39 -25.12 -19.70
CA ALA A 190 -46.33 -24.96 -20.81
C ALA A 190 -46.44 -26.30 -21.56
N ARG A 191 -47.69 -26.73 -21.74
CA ARG A 191 -48.17 -27.98 -22.32
C ARG A 191 -47.81 -28.15 -23.80
#